data_AF-A0A660NRU5-F1
#
_entry.id   AF-A0A660NRU5-F1
#
_cell.length_a   1.000
_cell.length_b   1.000
_cell.length_c   1.000
_cell.angle_alpha   90.00
_cell.angle_beta   90.00
_cell.angle_gamma   90.00
#
_symmetry.space_group_name_H-M   'P 1'
#
loop_
_entity.id
_entity.type
_entity.pdbx_description
1 polymer ?
#
loop_
_entity_poly.entity_id
_entity_poly.type
_entity_poly.pdbx_seq_one_letter_code
_entity_poly.pdbx_strand_id
1 'polypeptide(L)'
;MKKVYYSFVLVLMTLMSMNVLADTPIKLDVDDASRIRVKVNYSPIENIKNGVNELTVPQYGSVQIEAKDGSYLTRVYKTNKDGEAVEQSISNLTSCNIYLTDADKNLKFTVKSRVLADARTASCTVKVDDATKVKLERYESHTVVSLQNGENTVKYIPNVEKTLIIGNANNGDAPLYKVTLDGTEVESSGNQ
;
A
#
# COMPACT_ATOMS: atom_id res chain seq x y z
N MET A 1 -15.95 -24.44 58.84
CA MET A 1 -15.14 -23.42 58.13
C MET A 1 -14.45 -23.96 56.87
N LYS A 2 -13.86 -25.16 56.82
CA LYS A 2 -13.14 -25.70 55.63
C LYS A 2 -13.97 -25.85 54.33
N LYS A 3 -15.28 -26.13 54.41
CA LYS A 3 -16.14 -26.32 53.21
C LYS A 3 -16.48 -25.02 52.47
N VAL A 4 -16.50 -23.89 53.16
CA VAL A 4 -16.83 -22.57 52.57
C VAL A 4 -15.64 -22.01 51.78
N TYR A 5 -14.40 -22.29 52.21
CA TYR A 5 -13.20 -21.92 51.47
C TYR A 5 -13.07 -22.66 50.13
N TYR A 6 -13.46 -23.94 50.06
CA TYR A 6 -13.44 -24.70 48.81
C TYR A 6 -14.41 -24.12 47.76
N SER A 7 -15.60 -23.66 48.19
CA SER A 7 -16.56 -23.01 47.31
C SER A 7 -16.05 -21.66 46.78
N PHE A 8 -15.34 -20.88 47.61
CA PHE A 8 -14.75 -19.60 47.20
C PHE A 8 -13.57 -19.77 46.23
N VAL A 9 -12.75 -20.81 46.42
CA VAL A 9 -11.62 -21.12 45.51
C VAL A 9 -12.10 -21.59 44.14
N LEU A 10 -13.21 -22.34 44.06
CA LEU A 10 -13.80 -22.79 42.79
C LEU A 10 -14.38 -21.63 41.96
N VAL A 11 -15.04 -20.65 42.60
CA VAL A 11 -15.55 -19.45 41.93
C VAL A 11 -14.42 -18.56 41.41
N LEU A 12 -13.29 -18.48 42.15
CA LEU A 12 -12.11 -17.74 41.72
C LEU A 12 -11.41 -18.38 40.51
N MET A 13 -11.43 -19.72 40.39
CA MET A 13 -10.88 -20.44 39.22
C MET A 13 -11.74 -20.28 37.97
N THR A 14 -13.08 -20.19 38.09
CA THR A 14 -13.97 -19.98 36.93
C THR A 14 -13.87 -18.58 36.32
N LEU A 15 -13.35 -17.59 37.07
CA LEU A 15 -13.12 -16.23 36.58
C LEU A 15 -11.80 -16.07 35.80
N MET A 16 -10.95 -17.10 35.78
CA MET A 16 -9.67 -17.10 35.04
C MET A 16 -9.75 -17.79 33.68
N SER A 17 -10.95 -18.08 33.16
CA SER A 17 -11.11 -18.38 31.74
C SER A 17 -10.87 -17.09 30.94
N MET A 18 -9.60 -16.70 30.82
CA MET A 18 -9.15 -15.80 29.78
C MET A 18 -9.61 -16.46 28.48
N ASN A 19 -10.58 -15.84 27.80
CA ASN A 19 -10.82 -16.20 26.42
C ASN A 19 -9.49 -15.96 25.71
N VAL A 20 -8.80 -17.04 25.33
CA VAL A 20 -7.70 -16.94 24.38
C VAL A 20 -8.34 -16.34 23.14
N LEU A 21 -7.97 -15.08 22.86
CA LEU A 21 -8.38 -14.37 21.67
C LEU A 21 -7.95 -15.23 20.47
N ALA A 22 -8.91 -15.68 19.68
CA ALA A 22 -8.66 -16.68 18.64
C ALA A 22 -8.08 -15.99 17.41
N ASP A 23 -6.92 -16.45 16.96
CA ASP A 23 -6.32 -15.96 15.72
C ASP A 23 -7.26 -16.20 14.51
N THR A 24 -7.13 -15.32 13.52
CA THR A 24 -7.86 -15.36 12.25
C THR A 24 -6.95 -15.93 11.16
N PRO A 25 -7.04 -17.24 10.86
CA PRO A 25 -6.36 -17.82 9.70
C PRO A 25 -6.97 -17.30 8.40
N ILE A 26 -6.12 -16.95 7.42
CA ILE A 26 -6.51 -16.55 6.07
C ILE A 26 -5.61 -17.21 5.02
N LYS A 27 -6.04 -17.15 3.77
CA LYS A 27 -5.23 -17.52 2.60
C LYS A 27 -4.86 -16.27 1.80
N LEU A 28 -3.58 -16.05 1.54
CA LEU A 28 -3.07 -14.96 0.71
C LEU A 28 -2.51 -15.51 -0.61
N ASP A 29 -3.23 -15.29 -1.70
CA ASP A 29 -2.90 -15.72 -3.06
C ASP A 29 -2.16 -14.59 -3.78
N VAL A 30 -0.85 -14.76 -3.95
CA VAL A 30 0.06 -13.73 -4.47
C VAL A 30 0.46 -14.07 -5.90
N ASP A 31 0.29 -13.14 -6.84
CA ASP A 31 0.69 -13.38 -8.23
C ASP A 31 2.21 -13.47 -8.42
N ASP A 32 2.95 -12.54 -7.82
CA ASP A 32 4.42 -12.49 -7.86
C ASP A 32 5.00 -11.93 -6.55
N ALA A 33 5.50 -12.84 -5.69
CA ALA A 33 6.08 -12.52 -4.39
C ALA A 33 7.38 -11.73 -4.49
N SER A 34 8.05 -11.73 -5.65
CA SER A 34 9.23 -10.89 -5.85
C SER A 34 8.90 -9.40 -5.82
N ARG A 35 7.63 -9.02 -6.05
CA ARG A 35 7.14 -7.63 -6.17
C ARG A 35 6.53 -7.04 -4.91
N ILE A 36 6.31 -7.84 -3.87
CA ILE A 36 5.66 -7.38 -2.64
C ILE A 36 6.42 -7.78 -1.37
N ARG A 37 6.12 -7.10 -0.28
CA ARG A 37 6.39 -7.48 1.10
C ARG A 37 5.06 -7.60 1.84
N VAL A 38 4.97 -8.56 2.76
CA VAL A 38 3.78 -8.76 3.59
C VAL A 38 4.18 -8.63 5.05
N LYS A 39 3.37 -7.89 5.82
CA LYS A 39 3.52 -7.80 7.28
C LYS A 39 2.21 -8.22 7.92
N VAL A 40 2.30 -8.92 9.04
CA VAL A 40 1.17 -9.21 9.92
C VAL A 40 1.43 -8.46 11.22
N ASN A 41 0.54 -7.53 11.59
CA ASN A 41 0.72 -6.65 12.75
C ASN A 41 2.12 -6.00 12.80
N TYR A 42 2.49 -5.35 11.69
CA TYR A 42 3.79 -4.69 11.50
C TYR A 42 5.02 -5.61 11.50
N SER A 43 4.85 -6.91 11.77
CA SER A 43 5.93 -7.90 11.73
C SER A 43 6.06 -8.48 10.31
N PRO A 44 7.22 -8.38 9.65
CA PRO A 44 7.43 -8.97 8.34
C PRO A 44 7.19 -10.47 8.33
N ILE A 45 6.51 -10.96 7.30
CA ILE A 45 6.41 -12.38 7.00
C ILE A 45 7.47 -12.72 5.95
N GLU A 46 8.48 -13.46 6.39
CA GLU A 46 9.51 -13.99 5.51
C GLU A 46 8.96 -15.14 4.65
N ASN A 47 9.58 -15.37 3.49
CA ASN A 47 9.28 -16.51 2.61
C ASN A 47 7.88 -16.56 1.98
N ILE A 48 7.22 -15.41 1.79
CA ILE A 48 6.04 -15.34 0.91
C ILE A 48 6.42 -15.86 -0.48
N LYS A 49 5.57 -16.74 -1.04
CA LYS A 49 5.76 -17.37 -2.35
C LYS A 49 4.62 -17.03 -3.30
N ASN A 50 4.86 -17.24 -4.59
CA ASN A 50 3.81 -17.15 -5.61
C ASN A 50 2.71 -18.19 -5.32
N GLY A 51 1.47 -17.82 -5.59
CA GLY A 51 0.28 -18.60 -5.26
C GLY A 51 -0.14 -18.44 -3.80
N VAL A 52 -0.76 -19.49 -3.26
CA VAL A 52 -1.42 -19.44 -1.96
C VAL A 52 -0.42 -19.59 -0.80
N ASN A 53 -0.50 -18.64 0.13
CA ASN A 53 0.22 -18.61 1.40
C ASN A 53 -0.81 -18.71 2.54
N GLU A 54 -0.54 -19.50 3.56
CA GLU A 54 -1.38 -19.58 4.75
C GLU A 54 -0.84 -18.63 5.81
N LEU A 55 -1.67 -17.69 6.27
CA LEU A 55 -1.29 -16.71 7.28
C LEU A 55 -2.23 -16.82 8.48
N THR A 56 -1.65 -16.83 9.67
CA THR A 56 -2.39 -16.72 10.93
C THR A 56 -2.23 -15.30 11.44
N VAL A 57 -3.33 -14.56 11.52
CA VAL A 57 -3.32 -13.17 11.95
C VAL A 57 -3.92 -13.08 13.35
N PRO A 58 -3.27 -12.41 14.32
CA PRO A 58 -3.84 -12.23 15.64
C PRO A 58 -5.22 -11.58 15.58
N GLN A 59 -6.09 -11.85 16.56
CA GLN A 59 -7.42 -11.24 16.60
C GLN A 59 -7.34 -9.70 16.55
N TYR A 60 -8.17 -9.08 15.71
CA TYR A 60 -8.13 -7.64 15.38
C TYR A 60 -6.82 -7.16 14.75
N GLY A 61 -6.01 -8.10 14.28
CA GLY A 61 -4.77 -7.83 13.58
C GLY A 61 -5.01 -7.33 12.16
N SER A 62 -3.92 -6.86 11.57
CA SER A 62 -3.89 -6.35 10.20
C SER A 62 -2.87 -7.11 9.36
N VAL A 63 -3.19 -7.22 8.07
CA VAL A 63 -2.25 -7.63 7.04
C VAL A 63 -1.92 -6.40 6.22
N GLN A 64 -0.64 -6.10 6.10
CA GLN A 64 -0.13 -5.01 5.29
C GLN A 64 0.60 -5.60 4.09
N ILE A 65 0.20 -5.17 2.90
CA ILE A 65 0.82 -5.56 1.64
C ILE A 65 1.47 -4.31 1.06
N GLU A 66 2.78 -4.36 0.87
CA GLU A 66 3.57 -3.26 0.35
C GLU A 66 4.22 -3.71 -0.97
N ALA A 67 4.05 -2.95 -2.05
CA ALA A 67 4.82 -3.13 -3.26
C ALA A 67 6.29 -2.78 -2.98
N LYS A 68 7.20 -3.60 -3.51
CA LYS A 68 8.63 -3.31 -3.53
C LYS A 68 8.94 -2.27 -4.59
N ASP A 69 10.09 -1.61 -4.45
CA ASP A 69 10.58 -0.60 -5.37
C ASP A 69 10.50 -1.06 -6.83
N GLY A 70 10.00 -0.18 -7.70
CA GLY A 70 9.78 -0.46 -9.11
C GLY A 70 8.51 -1.26 -9.44
N SER A 71 7.76 -1.72 -8.43
CA SER A 71 6.48 -2.43 -8.59
C SER A 71 5.31 -1.63 -8.02
N TYR A 72 4.08 -2.02 -8.37
CA TYR A 72 2.85 -1.45 -7.83
C TYR A 72 1.73 -2.49 -7.74
N LEU A 73 0.79 -2.27 -6.83
CA LEU A 73 -0.41 -3.08 -6.65
C LEU A 73 -1.48 -2.61 -7.65
N THR A 74 -2.01 -3.54 -8.44
CA THR A 74 -3.11 -3.27 -9.37
C THR A 74 -4.47 -3.59 -8.76
N ARG A 75 -4.52 -4.60 -7.88
CA ARG A 75 -5.76 -5.06 -7.27
C ARG A 75 -5.47 -5.89 -6.03
N VAL A 76 -6.24 -5.67 -4.97
CA VAL A 76 -6.25 -6.54 -3.79
C VAL A 76 -7.71 -6.76 -3.45
N TYR A 77 -8.16 -8.00 -3.35
CA TYR A 77 -9.57 -8.31 -3.08
C TYR A 77 -9.70 -9.60 -2.30
N LYS A 78 -10.78 -9.72 -1.53
CA LYS A 78 -11.20 -10.99 -0.93
C LYS A 78 -12.36 -11.59 -1.69
N THR A 79 -12.45 -12.91 -1.71
CA THR A 79 -13.68 -13.60 -2.13
C THR A 79 -14.52 -13.85 -0.88
N ASN A 80 -15.71 -13.24 -0.81
CA ASN A 80 -16.64 -13.48 0.30
C ASN A 80 -17.27 -14.88 0.21
N LYS A 81 -18.10 -15.26 1.20
CA LYS A 81 -18.74 -16.58 1.24
C LYS A 81 -19.72 -16.82 0.09
N ASP A 82 -20.23 -15.75 -0.49
CA ASP A 82 -21.16 -15.77 -1.63
C ASP A 82 -20.41 -15.85 -2.98
N GLY A 83 -19.08 -15.86 -2.97
CA GLY A 83 -18.22 -15.95 -4.15
C GLY A 83 -17.92 -14.61 -4.82
N GLU A 84 -18.41 -13.49 -4.27
CA GLU A 84 -18.18 -12.16 -4.82
C GLU A 84 -16.79 -11.63 -4.45
N ALA A 85 -16.19 -10.87 -5.37
CA ALA A 85 -14.95 -10.17 -5.12
C ALA A 85 -15.22 -8.84 -4.41
N VAL A 86 -14.71 -8.70 -3.19
CA VAL A 86 -14.78 -7.46 -2.40
C VAL A 86 -13.40 -6.79 -2.43
N GLU A 87 -13.31 -5.68 -3.15
CA GLU A 87 -12.08 -4.90 -3.29
C GLU A 87 -11.57 -4.38 -1.94
N GLN A 88 -10.25 -4.37 -1.79
CA GLN A 88 -9.54 -3.73 -0.70
C GLN A 88 -8.90 -2.45 -1.22
N SER A 89 -8.97 -1.38 -0.43
CA SER A 89 -8.41 -0.10 -0.83
C SER A 89 -6.88 -0.17 -0.95
N ILE A 90 -6.37 0.34 -2.07
CA ILE A 90 -4.95 0.52 -2.31
C ILE A 90 -4.64 2.01 -2.23
N SER A 91 -3.69 2.39 -1.40
CA SER A 91 -3.17 3.74 -1.28
C SER A 91 -1.88 3.88 -2.08
N ASN A 92 -1.77 4.99 -2.82
CA ASN A 92 -0.56 5.40 -3.55
C ASN A 92 -0.03 4.33 -4.52
N LEU A 93 -0.91 3.44 -4.99
CA LEU A 93 -0.61 2.25 -5.80
C LEU A 93 0.38 1.26 -5.15
N THR A 94 0.80 1.47 -3.90
CA THR A 94 1.92 0.75 -3.30
C THR A 94 1.56 0.05 -2.00
N SER A 95 0.49 0.45 -1.32
CA SER A 95 0.15 -0.09 -0.01
C SER A 95 -1.32 -0.49 0.08
N CYS A 96 -1.58 -1.62 0.72
CA CYS A 96 -2.92 -2.06 1.08
C CYS A 96 -2.90 -2.55 2.52
N ASN A 97 -3.80 -2.00 3.35
CA ASN A 97 -3.97 -2.39 4.74
C ASN A 97 -5.31 -3.10 4.88
N ILE A 98 -5.26 -4.35 5.32
CA ILE A 98 -6.44 -5.20 5.50
C ILE A 98 -6.64 -5.40 7.00
N TYR A 99 -7.76 -4.93 7.52
CA TYR A 99 -8.20 -5.20 8.88
C TYR A 99 -9.16 -6.38 8.87
N LEU A 100 -8.81 -7.45 9.57
CA LEU A 100 -9.58 -8.67 9.57
C LEU A 100 -10.67 -8.66 10.65
N THR A 101 -11.78 -9.29 10.30
CA THR A 101 -12.90 -9.58 11.20
C THR A 101 -13.13 -11.08 11.28
N ASP A 102 -13.95 -11.54 12.23
CA ASP A 102 -14.31 -12.96 12.35
C ASP A 102 -14.96 -13.52 11.07
N ALA A 103 -15.61 -12.66 10.27
CA ALA A 103 -16.20 -13.04 9.00
C ALA A 103 -15.15 -13.41 7.93
N ASP A 104 -13.91 -12.94 8.09
CA ASP A 104 -12.80 -13.15 7.16
C ASP A 104 -12.04 -14.47 7.42
N LYS A 105 -12.40 -15.19 8.47
CA LYS A 105 -11.78 -16.46 8.83
C LYS A 105 -11.85 -17.46 7.67
N ASN A 106 -10.70 -18.00 7.30
CA ASN A 106 -10.46 -18.92 6.20
C ASN A 106 -10.78 -18.37 4.79
N LEU A 107 -11.04 -17.06 4.65
CA LEU A 107 -11.23 -16.46 3.33
C LEU A 107 -9.91 -16.34 2.57
N LYS A 108 -10.03 -16.26 1.26
CA LYS A 108 -8.92 -16.02 0.34
C LYS A 108 -8.86 -14.55 -0.06
N PHE A 109 -7.72 -13.94 0.20
CA PHE A 109 -7.31 -12.64 -0.31
C PHE A 109 -6.38 -12.85 -1.50
N THR A 110 -6.63 -12.15 -2.60
CA THR A 110 -5.81 -12.22 -3.82
C THR A 110 -5.11 -10.89 -4.03
N VAL A 111 -3.81 -10.94 -4.31
CA VAL A 111 -2.95 -9.79 -4.57
C VAL A 111 -2.49 -9.85 -6.02
N LYS A 112 -2.71 -8.75 -6.75
CA LYS A 112 -2.23 -8.54 -8.11
C LYS A 112 -1.28 -7.34 -8.16
N SER A 113 -0.15 -7.54 -8.82
CA SER A 113 0.94 -6.58 -8.88
C SER A 113 1.61 -6.56 -10.26
N ARG A 114 2.19 -5.42 -10.63
CA ARG A 114 2.90 -5.23 -11.91
C ARG A 114 4.17 -4.39 -11.70
N VAL A 115 5.05 -4.43 -12.68
CA VAL A 115 6.24 -3.56 -12.75
C VAL A 115 5.81 -2.19 -13.28
N LEU A 116 6.21 -1.11 -12.60
CA LEU A 116 5.88 0.27 -12.99
C LEU A 116 6.44 0.62 -14.37
N ALA A 117 7.69 0.24 -14.65
CA ALA A 117 8.36 0.55 -15.91
C ALA A 117 7.59 -0.01 -17.12
N ASP A 118 7.09 -1.24 -17.01
CA ASP A 118 6.35 -1.93 -18.08
C ASP A 118 4.95 -1.33 -18.29
N ALA A 119 4.34 -0.80 -17.23
CA ALA A 119 3.01 -0.20 -17.28
C ALA A 119 3.02 1.25 -17.84
N ARG A 120 4.18 1.91 -17.81
CA ARG A 120 4.35 3.30 -18.28
C ARG A 120 4.52 3.39 -19.79
N THR A 121 3.43 3.15 -20.50
CA THR A 121 3.42 3.05 -21.97
C THR A 121 3.17 4.36 -22.71
N ALA A 122 2.72 5.42 -22.02
CA ALA A 122 2.58 6.76 -22.59
C ALA A 122 3.66 7.71 -22.05
N SER A 123 3.84 8.86 -22.69
CA SER A 123 4.84 9.85 -22.29
C SER A 123 4.44 11.29 -22.64
N CYS A 124 5.03 12.24 -21.91
CA CYS A 124 5.06 13.66 -22.27
C CYS A 124 6.51 14.18 -22.21
N THR A 125 6.74 15.36 -22.79
CA THR A 125 8.04 16.04 -22.74
C THR A 125 7.99 17.13 -21.68
N VAL A 126 8.99 17.15 -20.79
CA VAL A 126 9.17 18.20 -19.78
C VAL A 126 10.51 18.87 -20.03
N LYS A 127 10.51 20.20 -20.18
CA LYS A 127 11.74 20.99 -20.32
C LYS A 127 12.08 21.66 -18.99
N VAL A 128 13.32 21.54 -18.55
CA VAL A 128 13.77 22.03 -17.24
C VAL A 128 15.05 22.83 -17.40
N ASP A 129 15.07 24.07 -16.91
CA ASP A 129 16.25 24.94 -17.03
C ASP A 129 17.38 24.48 -16.10
N ASP A 130 17.03 24.14 -14.86
CA ASP A 130 17.96 23.69 -13.81
C ASP A 130 17.34 22.53 -13.01
N ALA A 131 17.68 21.30 -13.40
CA ALA A 131 17.17 20.08 -12.79
C ALA A 131 17.60 19.90 -11.34
N THR A 132 18.62 20.62 -10.86
CA THR A 132 19.04 20.57 -9.45
C THR A 132 18.09 21.32 -8.51
N LYS A 133 17.20 22.16 -9.07
CA LYS A 133 16.25 22.98 -8.33
C LYS A 133 14.80 22.55 -8.48
N VAL A 134 14.50 21.66 -9.43
CA VAL A 134 13.14 21.21 -9.74
C VAL A 134 12.96 19.76 -9.34
N LYS A 135 11.86 19.48 -8.64
CA LYS A 135 11.38 18.13 -8.39
C LYS A 135 10.11 17.90 -9.20
N LEU A 136 10.05 16.77 -9.90
CA LEU A 136 8.87 16.28 -10.58
C LEU A 136 8.45 14.93 -9.98
N GLU A 137 7.19 14.80 -9.62
CA GLU A 137 6.61 13.59 -9.03
C GLU A 137 5.33 13.19 -9.77
N ARG A 138 5.13 11.88 -9.96
CA ARG A 138 3.85 11.34 -10.39
C ARG A 138 2.99 11.14 -9.15
N TYR A 139 1.92 11.91 -9.01
CA TYR A 139 1.15 11.99 -7.76
C TYR A 139 0.59 10.63 -7.34
N GLU A 140 -0.06 9.91 -8.25
CA GLU A 140 -0.81 8.70 -7.87
C GLU A 140 0.09 7.54 -7.42
N SER A 141 1.29 7.45 -8.00
CA SER A 141 2.30 6.44 -7.61
C SER A 141 3.32 6.97 -6.60
N HIS A 142 3.28 8.27 -6.27
CA HIS A 142 4.28 8.97 -5.47
C HIS A 142 5.73 8.69 -5.87
N THR A 143 5.97 8.57 -7.19
CA THR A 143 7.32 8.30 -7.72
C THR A 143 7.94 9.55 -8.30
N VAL A 144 9.17 9.82 -7.87
CA VAL A 144 9.99 10.92 -8.38
C VAL A 144 10.51 10.59 -9.78
N VAL A 145 10.56 11.61 -10.63
CA VAL A 145 11.20 11.55 -11.94
C VAL A 145 12.60 12.11 -11.81
N SER A 146 13.61 11.34 -12.21
CA SER A 146 14.97 11.86 -12.36
C SER A 146 15.03 12.81 -13.55
N LEU A 147 15.40 14.05 -13.32
CA LEU A 147 15.43 15.12 -14.32
C LEU A 147 16.87 15.44 -14.75
N GLN A 148 17.00 15.96 -15.96
CA GLN A 148 18.20 16.61 -16.49
C GLN A 148 17.85 18.00 -17.04
N ASN A 149 18.86 18.85 -17.20
CA ASN A 149 18.67 20.14 -17.87
C ASN A 149 18.25 19.92 -19.33
N GLY A 150 17.37 20.77 -19.83
CA GLY A 150 16.77 20.64 -21.15
C GLY A 150 15.61 19.65 -21.17
N GLU A 151 15.53 18.82 -22.20
CA GLU A 151 14.38 17.97 -22.47
C GLU A 151 14.42 16.63 -21.71
N ASN A 152 13.27 16.25 -21.14
CA ASN A 152 13.06 15.01 -20.41
C ASN A 152 11.85 14.28 -20.99
N THR A 153 12.00 13.00 -21.32
CA THR A 153 10.86 12.14 -21.67
C THR A 153 10.30 11.51 -20.41
N VAL A 154 9.12 11.98 -19.97
CA VAL A 154 8.48 11.50 -18.76
C VAL A 154 7.40 10.50 -19.13
N LYS A 155 7.67 9.21 -18.87
CA LYS A 155 6.69 8.14 -19.07
C LYS A 155 5.72 8.03 -17.90
N TYR A 156 4.46 7.68 -18.19
CA TYR A 156 3.40 7.50 -17.20
C TYR A 156 2.46 6.35 -17.57
N ILE A 157 1.75 5.79 -16.58
CA ILE A 157 0.73 4.76 -16.79
C ILE A 157 -0.55 5.42 -17.29
N PRO A 158 -1.02 5.13 -18.52
CA PRO A 158 -2.23 5.73 -19.06
C PRO A 158 -3.44 5.48 -18.16
N ASN A 159 -4.28 6.49 -17.97
CA ASN A 159 -5.49 6.45 -17.15
C ASN A 159 -5.28 6.16 -15.64
N VAL A 160 -4.03 6.05 -15.17
CA VAL A 160 -3.70 5.78 -13.76
C VAL A 160 -2.85 6.92 -13.18
N GLU A 161 -1.71 7.24 -13.78
CA GLU A 161 -0.85 8.36 -13.37
C GLU A 161 -1.26 9.61 -14.16
N LYS A 162 -2.26 10.35 -13.67
CA LYS A 162 -2.89 11.46 -14.40
C LYS A 162 -2.32 12.82 -13.98
N THR A 163 -1.67 12.89 -12.84
CA THR A 163 -1.19 14.15 -12.27
C THR A 163 0.32 14.14 -12.07
N LEU A 164 0.96 15.18 -12.59
CA LEU A 164 2.35 15.52 -12.33
C LEU A 164 2.40 16.68 -11.34
N ILE A 165 3.17 16.53 -10.28
CA ILE A 165 3.45 17.59 -9.32
C ILE A 165 4.85 18.12 -9.60
N ILE A 166 4.94 19.44 -9.78
CA ILE A 166 6.20 20.16 -9.98
C ILE A 166 6.42 21.04 -8.75
N GLY A 167 7.58 20.89 -8.12
CA GLY A 167 7.96 21.63 -6.92
C GLY A 167 9.45 21.96 -6.90
N ASN A 168 9.87 22.66 -5.86
CA ASN A 168 11.30 22.88 -5.60
C ASN A 168 11.93 21.57 -5.06
N ALA A 169 13.14 21.25 -5.53
CA ALA A 169 13.93 20.12 -5.03
C ALA A 169 14.43 20.31 -3.58
N ASN A 170 14.67 21.55 -3.14
CA ASN A 170 15.35 21.91 -1.89
C ASN A 170 14.43 22.65 -0.89
N ASN A 171 13.19 22.20 -0.71
CA ASN A 171 12.30 22.65 0.39
C ASN A 171 12.16 24.18 0.60
N GLY A 172 12.21 24.98 -0.47
CA GLY A 172 11.97 26.43 -0.41
C GLY A 172 13.18 27.33 -0.69
N ASP A 173 14.39 26.78 -0.81
CA ASP A 173 15.62 27.58 -1.06
C ASP A 173 15.65 28.32 -2.42
N ALA A 174 14.73 27.98 -3.32
CA ALA A 174 14.57 28.63 -4.62
C ALA A 174 13.10 28.51 -5.08
N PRO A 175 12.35 29.62 -5.20
CA PRO A 175 11.00 29.54 -5.75
C PRO A 175 11.05 29.05 -7.20
N LEU A 176 10.06 28.25 -7.60
CA LEU A 176 9.83 27.99 -9.02
C LEU A 176 9.31 29.30 -9.64
N TYR A 177 10.05 29.83 -10.62
CA TYR A 177 9.71 31.11 -11.23
C TYR A 177 8.49 31.02 -12.14
N LYS A 178 8.41 29.97 -12.98
CA LYS A 178 7.35 29.80 -13.97
C LYS A 178 7.21 28.33 -14.37
N VAL A 179 5.97 27.88 -14.54
CA VAL A 179 5.62 26.59 -15.13
C VAL A 179 4.66 26.84 -16.28
N THR A 180 4.91 26.22 -17.43
CA THR A 180 3.99 26.27 -18.57
C THR A 180 3.56 24.88 -18.99
N LEU A 181 2.29 24.75 -19.39
CA LEU A 181 1.74 23.59 -20.06
C LEU A 181 1.38 24.01 -21.49
N ASP A 182 2.03 23.40 -22.47
CA ASP A 182 1.85 23.69 -23.89
C ASP A 182 1.95 25.20 -24.23
N GLY A 183 2.89 25.88 -23.57
CA GLY A 183 3.15 27.32 -23.74
C GLY A 183 2.25 28.24 -22.91
N THR A 184 1.21 27.71 -22.27
CA THR A 184 0.33 28.49 -21.38
C THR A 184 0.83 28.39 -19.95
N GLU A 185 0.91 29.53 -19.26
CA GLU A 185 1.32 29.56 -17.86
C GLU A 185 0.29 28.86 -16.96
N VAL A 186 0.79 28.08 -16.01
CA VAL A 186 -0.04 27.34 -15.05
C VAL A 186 0.13 27.99 -13.69
N GLU A 187 -0.99 28.42 -13.10
CA GLU A 187 -1.01 28.97 -11.76
C GLU A 187 -0.57 27.94 -10.72
N SER A 188 0.15 28.41 -9.70
CA SER A 188 0.52 27.56 -8.57
C SER A 188 -0.74 27.09 -7.83
N SER A 189 -0.86 25.79 -7.62
CA SER A 189 -1.95 25.19 -6.83
C SER A 189 -1.62 25.03 -5.35
N GLY A 190 -0.41 25.46 -4.92
CA GLY A 190 0.02 25.39 -3.53
C GLY A 190 -0.44 26.61 -2.72
N ASN A 191 -1.27 26.39 -1.70
CA ASN A 191 -1.23 27.23 -0.51
C ASN A 191 0.21 27.16 0.04
N GLN A 192 0.87 28.31 0.15
CA GLN A 192 2.19 28.45 0.77
C GLN A 192 2.21 27.92 2.20
#